data_AF-A0A920RD96-F1
#
_entry.id   AF-A0A920RD96-F1
#
_cell.length_a   1.000
_cell.length_b   1.000
_cell.length_c   1.000
_cell.angle_alpha   90.00
_cell.angle_beta   90.00
_cell.angle_gamma   90.00
#
_symmetry.space_group_name_H-M   'P 1'
#
loop_
_entity.id
_entity.type
_entity.pdbx_description
1 polymer ?
#
loop_
_entity_poly.entity_id
_entity_poly.type
_entity_poly.pdbx_seq_one_letter_code
_entity_poly.pdbx_strand_id
1 'polypeptide(L)'
;MLQFDTSDPPGRELPAAEYLRDILEAEGITVEMLYNNPERPNVLARLEGNGSKEPLLMMAHTDVVNVDPEKWIFPPFSATVEVVMSTVEVQ
;
A
#
# COMPACT_ATOMS: atom_id res chain seq x y z
N MET A 1 -1.47 -4.82 1.68
CA MET A 1 -1.48 -3.66 0.75
C MET A 1 -2.44 -3.84 -0.42
N LEU A 2 -2.19 -4.72 -1.40
CA LEU A 2 -3.02 -4.82 -2.62
C LEU A 2 -4.51 -5.12 -2.38
N GLN A 3 -4.86 -5.69 -1.22
CA GLN A 3 -6.22 -6.07 -0.88
C GLN A 3 -7.03 -4.95 -0.22
N PHE A 4 -6.42 -3.79 0.06
CA PHE A 4 -7.16 -2.61 0.51
C PHE A 4 -7.75 -1.91 -0.72
N ASP A 5 -9.08 -1.81 -0.78
CA ASP A 5 -9.76 -0.99 -1.78
C ASP A 5 -9.65 0.48 -1.38
N THR A 6 -8.62 1.13 -1.92
CA THR A 6 -8.32 2.56 -1.75
C THR A 6 -8.77 3.40 -2.95
N SER A 7 -9.74 2.92 -3.74
CA SER A 7 -10.22 3.66 -4.92
C SER A 7 -10.82 5.03 -4.55
N ASP A 8 -10.44 6.07 -5.29
CA ASP A 8 -10.96 7.43 -5.16
C ASP A 8 -11.79 7.80 -6.42
N PRO A 9 -13.08 8.18 -6.29
CA PRO A 9 -13.93 8.17 -5.09
C PRO A 9 -14.30 6.77 -4.57
N PRO A 10 -14.59 6.58 -3.27
CA PRO A 10 -14.72 7.61 -2.23
C PRO A 10 -13.41 7.99 -1.50
N GLY A 11 -12.30 7.27 -1.69
CA GLY A 11 -11.05 7.52 -0.96
C GLY A 11 -11.11 7.04 0.49
N ARG A 12 -10.87 5.73 0.70
CA ARG A 12 -10.86 5.04 2.00
C ARG A 12 -9.48 4.49 2.35
N GLU A 13 -8.48 5.37 2.38
CA GLU A 13 -7.08 4.98 2.57
C GLU A 13 -6.72 4.66 4.02
N LEU A 14 -7.56 5.03 5.00
CA LEU A 14 -7.29 4.83 6.43
C LEU A 14 -6.81 3.40 6.78
N PRO A 15 -7.48 2.30 6.36
CA PRO A 15 -7.01 0.95 6.68
C PRO A 15 -5.62 0.62 6.10
N ALA A 16 -5.32 1.12 4.88
CA ALA A 16 -4.01 0.94 4.28
C ALA A 16 -2.93 1.77 5.00
N ALA A 17 -3.29 2.98 5.44
CA ALA A 17 -2.41 3.86 6.19
C ALA A 17 -2.12 3.32 7.60
N GLU A 18 -3.12 2.76 8.29
CA GLU A 18 -2.95 2.08 9.58
C GLU A 18 -2.06 0.84 9.45
N TYR A 19 -2.23 0.05 8.40
CA TYR A 19 -1.35 -1.09 8.11
C TYR A 19 0.11 -0.65 7.91
N LEU A 20 0.35 0.46 7.22
CA LEU A 20 1.70 1.02 7.06
C LEU A 20 2.28 1.53 8.37
N ARG A 21 1.49 2.24 9.19
CA ARG A 21 1.89 2.66 10.54
C ARG A 21 2.33 1.45 11.36
N ASP A 22 1.51 0.41 11.43
CA ASP A 22 1.76 -0.74 12.29
C ASP A 22 3.05 -1.50 11.88
N ILE A 23 3.32 -1.64 10.58
CA ILE A 23 4.58 -2.22 10.09
C ILE A 23 5.78 -1.37 10.48
N LEU A 24 5.72 -0.06 10.21
CA LEU A 24 6.84 0.84 10.45
C LEU A 24 7.15 0.94 11.95
N GLU A 25 6.12 1.02 12.80
CA GLU A 25 6.28 1.01 14.26
C GLU A 25 6.85 -0.32 14.77
N ALA A 26 6.45 -1.45 14.19
CA ALA A 26 7.01 -2.76 14.54
C ALA A 26 8.51 -2.87 14.21
N GLU A 27 8.99 -2.14 13.19
CA GLU A 27 10.41 -2.02 12.84
C GLU A 27 11.15 -0.92 13.63
N GLY A 28 10.48 -0.29 14.60
CA GLY A 28 11.07 0.77 15.44
C GLY A 28 11.20 2.12 14.74
N ILE A 29 10.46 2.35 13.65
CA ILE A 29 10.43 3.62 12.93
C ILE A 29 9.25 4.44 13.46
N THR A 30 9.52 5.64 13.97
CA THR A 30 8.46 6.55 14.45
C THR A 30 7.58 7.01 13.30
N VAL A 31 6.26 6.95 13.50
CA VAL A 31 5.24 7.36 12.53
C VAL A 31 4.34 8.45 13.13
N GLU A 32 3.99 9.43 12.30
CA GLU A 32 2.96 10.43 12.55
C GLU A 32 1.88 10.31 11.47
N MET A 33 0.61 10.21 11.91
CA MET A 33 -0.55 10.16 11.03
C MET A 33 -1.15 11.57 10.91
N LEU A 34 -1.07 12.17 9.72
CA LEU A 34 -1.49 13.54 9.46
C LEU A 34 -2.82 13.58 8.69
N TYR A 35 -3.85 14.19 9.27
CA TYR A 35 -5.22 14.15 8.73
C TYR A 35 -5.67 15.52 8.20
N ASN A 36 -5.98 15.58 6.91
CA ASN A 36 -6.85 16.64 6.36
C ASN A 36 -8.29 16.13 6.17
N ASN A 37 -8.44 14.84 5.86
CA ASN A 37 -9.70 14.09 5.88
C ASN A 37 -9.52 12.90 6.85
N PRO A 38 -10.46 12.65 7.78
CA PRO A 38 -10.41 11.50 8.70
C PRO A 38 -10.21 10.13 8.02
N GLU A 39 -10.71 9.95 6.80
CA GLU A 39 -10.61 8.69 6.05
C GLU A 39 -9.34 8.59 5.19
N ARG A 40 -8.57 9.69 5.07
CA ARG A 40 -7.41 9.80 4.14
C ARG A 40 -6.17 10.44 4.80
N PRO A 41 -5.57 9.81 5.82
CA PRO A 41 -4.35 10.33 6.43
C PRO A 41 -3.13 10.19 5.51
N ASN A 42 -2.19 11.13 5.65
CA ASN A 42 -0.81 10.92 5.22
C ASN A 42 -0.03 10.18 6.32
N VAL A 43 0.79 9.22 5.92
CA VAL A 43 1.72 8.50 6.80
C VAL A 43 3.09 9.16 6.70
N LEU A 44 3.51 9.87 7.75
CA LEU A 44 4.84 10.47 7.83
C LEU A 44 5.72 9.61 8.74
N ALA A 45 6.80 9.06 8.21
CA ALA A 45 7.73 8.24 8.96
C ALA A 45 9.16 8.76 8.83
N ARG A 46 9.96 8.61 9.89
CA ARG A 46 11.36 9.05 9.89
C ARG A 46 12.27 7.99 10.48
N LEU A 47 13.14 7.46 9.62
CA LEU A 47 14.32 6.70 10.05
C LEU A 47 15.48 7.69 10.25
N GLU A 48 15.95 7.83 11.48
CA GLU A 48 17.05 8.75 11.79
C GLU A 48 18.40 8.21 11.29
N GLY A 49 19.07 9.01 10.46
CA GLY A 49 20.47 8.79 10.10
C GLY A 49 21.43 9.43 11.12
N ASN A 50 22.72 9.18 10.95
CA ASN A 50 23.78 9.74 11.80
C ASN A 50 24.12 11.22 11.52
N GLY A 51 23.36 11.90 10.66
CA GLY A 51 23.57 13.32 10.30
C GLY A 51 24.79 13.61 9.41
N SER A 52 25.53 12.60 8.95
CA SER A 52 26.75 12.82 8.13
C SER A 52 26.48 13.16 6.66
N LYS A 53 25.24 12.99 6.19
CA LYS A 53 24.81 13.21 4.81
C LYS A 53 23.45 13.90 4.76
N GLU A 54 23.13 14.47 3.60
CA GLU A 54 21.80 15.03 3.34
C GLU A 54 20.71 13.95 3.44
N PRO A 55 19.51 14.31 3.90
CA PRO A 55 18.40 13.38 4.02
C PRO A 55 17.87 12.97 2.64
N LEU A 56 17.29 11.77 2.57
CA LEU A 56 16.53 11.30 1.41
C LEU A 56 15.05 11.30 1.75
N LEU A 57 14.22 11.82 0.85
CA LEU A 57 12.77 11.74 0.93
C LEU A 57 12.27 10.62 0.01
N MET A 58 11.56 9.66 0.58
CA MET A 58 10.80 8.66 -0.19
C MET A 58 9.33 9.04 -0.11
N MET A 59 8.69 9.22 -1.26
CA MET A 59 7.30 9.64 -1.36
C MET A 59 6.54 8.70 -2.29
N ALA A 60 5.36 8.29 -1.86
CA ALA A 60 4.44 7.44 -2.58
C ALA A 60 3.00 7.84 -2.22
N HIS A 61 2.03 7.31 -2.96
CA HIS A 61 0.61 7.49 -2.69
C HIS A 61 -0.05 6.11 -2.53
N THR A 62 -1.14 6.05 -1.76
CA THR A 62 -1.84 4.80 -1.42
C THR A 62 -3.15 4.64 -2.16
N ASP A 63 -3.69 5.73 -2.73
CA ASP A 63 -4.92 5.74 -3.50
C ASP A 63 -4.73 5.13 -4.89
N VAL A 64 -5.81 4.55 -5.40
CA VAL A 64 -5.86 4.04 -6.77
C VAL A 64 -7.10 4.58 -7.48
N VAL A 65 -7.12 4.43 -8.79
CA VAL A 65 -8.31 4.78 -9.58
C VAL A 65 -9.42 3.76 -9.37
N ASN A 66 -10.65 4.16 -9.68
CA ASN A 66 -11.80 3.25 -9.75
C ASN A 66 -11.64 2.20 -10.85
N VAL A 67 -12.34 1.08 -10.68
CA VAL A 67 -12.26 -0.08 -11.55
C VAL A 67 -13.65 -0.62 -11.89
N ASP A 68 -13.79 -1.20 -13.07
CA ASP A 68 -14.98 -1.93 -13.50
C ASP A 68 -14.77 -3.44 -13.26
N PRO A 69 -15.36 -4.04 -12.20
CA PRO A 69 -15.06 -5.42 -11.83
C PRO A 69 -15.45 -6.45 -12.90
N GLU A 70 -16.40 -6.13 -13.78
CA GLU A 70 -16.87 -7.05 -14.83
C GLU A 70 -15.81 -7.28 -15.91
N LYS A 71 -14.84 -6.38 -16.03
CA LYS A 71 -13.74 -6.47 -17.00
C LYS A 71 -12.54 -7.27 -16.50
N TRP A 72 -12.59 -7.77 -15.26
CA TRP A 72 -11.47 -8.46 -14.65
C TRP A 72 -11.68 -9.97 -14.62
N ILE A 73 -10.59 -10.71 -14.86
CA ILE A 73 -10.55 -12.18 -14.75
C ILE A 73 -10.64 -12.61 -13.28
N PHE A 74 -10.04 -11.82 -12.38
CA PHE A 74 -10.10 -12.01 -10.92
C PHE A 74 -10.60 -10.74 -10.24
N PRO A 75 -11.26 -10.80 -9.07
CA PRO A 75 -11.68 -9.60 -8.36
C PRO A 75 -10.49 -8.63 -8.18
N PRO A 76 -10.63 -7.33 -8.51
CA PRO A 76 -9.49 -6.41 -8.69
C PRO A 76 -8.61 -6.26 -7.44
N PHE A 77 -9.21 -6.33 -6.26
CA PHE A 77 -8.51 -6.25 -4.97
C PHE A 77 -8.29 -7.62 -4.31
N SER A 78 -8.41 -8.73 -5.06
CA SER A 78 -8.16 -10.07 -4.49
C SER A 78 -6.69 -10.36 -4.24
N ALA A 79 -5.78 -9.70 -4.96
CA ALA A 79 -4.37 -10.05 -5.05
C ALA A 79 -4.15 -11.53 -5.43
N THR A 80 -4.99 -12.06 -6.32
CA THR A 80 -4.90 -13.45 -6.79
C THR A 80 -3.56 -13.72 -7.46
N VAL A 81 -2.93 -14.84 -7.08
CA VAL A 81 -1.71 -15.36 -7.71
C VAL A 81 -2.08 -16.65 -8.43
N GLU A 82 -2.01 -16.63 -9.76
CA GLU A 82 -2.22 -17.82 -10.59
C GLU A 82 -0.86 -18.48 -10.87
N VAL A 83 -0.68 -19.70 -10.35
CA VAL A 83 0.51 -20.51 -10.65
C VAL A 83 0.18 -21.39 -11.85
N VAL A 84 0.70 -21.02 -13.02
CA VAL A 84 0.59 -21.87 -14.20
C VAL A 84 1.66 -22.97 -14.11
N MET A 85 1.24 -24.18 -13.74
CA MET A 85 2.10 -25.34 -13.90
C MET A 85 2.21 -25.66 -15.40
N SER A 86 3.37 -25.41 -16.00
CA SER A 86 3.67 -25.99 -17.30
C SER A 86 3.85 -27.50 -17.11
N THR A 87 2.93 -28.28 -17.66
CA THR A 87 3.15 -29.71 -17.84
C THR A 87 4.32 -29.85 -18.82
N VAL A 88 5.51 -30.20 -18.31
CA VAL A 88 6.55 -30.74 -19.18
C VAL A 88 6.06 -32.14 -19.55
N GLU A 89 5.42 -32.26 -20.71
CA GLU A 89 5.24 -33.56 -21.35
C GLU A 89 6.64 -34.07 -21.70
N VAL A 90 7.14 -35.00 -20.88
CA VAL A 90 8.31 -35.79 -21.24
C VAL A 90 7.85 -36.77 -22.31
N GLN A 91 8.23 -36.49 -23.57
CA GLN A 91 8.23 -37.47 -24.64
C GLN A 91 9.33 -38.51 -24.43
#